data_AF-A0A8T6BXB1-F1
#
_entry.id   AF-A0A8T6BXB1-F1
#
_cell.length_a   1.000
_cell.length_b   1.000
_cell.length_c   1.000
_cell.angle_alpha   90.00
_cell.angle_beta   90.00
_cell.angle_gamma   90.00
#
_symmetry.space_group_name_H-M   'P 1'
#
loop_
_entity.id
_entity.type
_entity.pdbx_description
1 polymer ?
#
loop_
_entity_poly.entity_id
_entity_poly.type
_entity_poly.pdbx_seq_one_letter_code
_entity_poly.pdbx_strand_id
1 'polypeptide(L)' 'QRAVRQQGESDMAGSRWYWRTTPLSTGNALLQAVDIEVSLHEDFSSVIQSRRAWFSAVGGQQ' A
#
# COMPACT_ATOMS: atom_id res chain seq x y z
N GLN A 1 -0.88 -15.43 3.33
CA GLN A 1 -1.92 -14.48 2.81
C GLN A 1 -1.33 -13.71 1.63
N ARG A 2 -2.14 -13.32 0.63
CA ARG A 2 -1.70 -12.49 -0.50
C ARG A 2 -2.01 -11.03 -0.20
N ALA A 3 -1.11 -10.11 -0.50
CA ALA A 3 -1.39 -8.68 -0.39
C ALA A 3 -2.65 -8.33 -1.21
N VAL A 4 -3.60 -7.64 -0.57
CA VAL A 4 -4.85 -7.18 -1.17
C VAL A 4 -4.84 -5.66 -1.21
N ARG A 5 -5.53 -5.07 -2.18
CA ARG A 5 -5.76 -3.63 -2.21
C ARG A 5 -6.53 -3.21 -0.95
N GLN A 6 -5.98 -2.27 -0.20
CA GLN A 6 -6.62 -1.64 0.95
C GLN A 6 -6.56 -0.13 0.78
N GLN A 7 -7.45 0.60 1.44
CA GLN A 7 -7.41 2.05 1.48
C GLN A 7 -8.06 2.56 2.77
N GLY A 8 -7.77 3.80 3.12
CA GLY A 8 -8.37 4.47 4.26
C GLY A 8 -7.93 5.90 4.40
N GLU A 9 -8.29 6.47 5.54
CA GLU A 9 -8.05 7.86 5.91
C GLU A 9 -7.22 7.92 7.20
N SER A 10 -6.44 8.98 7.37
CA SER A 10 -5.73 9.29 8.61
C SER A 10 -5.65 10.80 8.79
N ASP A 11 -6.11 11.30 9.93
CA ASP A 11 -5.93 12.70 10.31
C ASP A 11 -4.56 12.87 10.99
N MET A 12 -3.67 13.66 10.39
CA MET A 12 -2.29 13.86 10.85
C MET A 12 -1.82 15.29 10.59
N ALA A 13 -1.19 15.90 11.59
CA ALA A 13 -0.73 17.30 11.55
C ALA A 13 -1.83 18.31 11.15
N GLY A 14 -3.08 18.04 11.57
CA GLY A 14 -4.23 18.90 11.27
C GLY A 14 -4.78 18.79 9.85
N SER A 15 -4.32 17.82 9.05
CA SER A 15 -4.87 17.54 7.71
C SER A 15 -5.37 16.10 7.62
N ARG A 16 -6.39 15.87 6.80
CA ARG A 16 -6.84 14.53 6.43
C ARG A 16 -6.01 14.01 5.27
N TRP A 17 -5.47 12.81 5.42
CA TRP A 17 -4.68 12.12 4.42
C TRP A 17 -5.39 10.85 3.98
N TYR A 18 -5.43 10.63 2.67
CA TYR A 18 -5.93 9.40 2.07
C TYR A 18 -4.74 8.50 1.75
N TRP A 19 -4.83 7.23 2.14
CA TRP A 19 -3.82 6.24 1.82
C TRP A 19 -4.43 5.04 1.12
N ARG A 20 -3.67 4.44 0.21
CA ARG A 20 -4.03 3.14 -0.39
C ARG A 20 -2.81 2.25 -0.55
N THR A 21 -3.05 0.96 -0.50
CA THR A 21 -2.08 -0.07 -0.84
C THR A 21 -2.45 -0.73 -2.16
N THR A 22 -1.50 -0.87 -3.06
CA THR A 22 -1.68 -1.54 -4.35
C THR A 22 -0.71 -2.71 -4.44
N PRO A 23 -1.19 -3.96 -4.39
CA PRO A 23 -0.35 -5.13 -4.61
C PRO A 23 0.23 -5.13 -6.02
N LEU A 24 1.49 -5.53 -6.14
CA LEU A 24 2.17 -5.66 -7.41
C LEU A 24 2.49 -7.11 -7.71
N SER A 25 2.43 -7.46 -8.99
CA SER A 25 3.00 -8.72 -9.47
C SER A 25 4.52 -8.64 -9.37
N THR A 26 5.12 -9.67 -8.81
CA THR A 26 6.57 -9.83 -8.67
C THR A 26 7.01 -10.98 -9.58
N GLY A 27 8.25 -10.91 -10.10
CA GLY A 27 8.84 -12.02 -10.85
C GLY A 27 9.34 -13.17 -9.97
N ASN A 28 9.16 -13.09 -8.64
CA ASN A 28 9.69 -14.04 -7.66
C ASN A 28 8.56 -14.54 -6.76
N ALA A 29 8.36 -15.85 -6.74
CA ALA A 29 7.30 -16.51 -5.96
C ALA A 29 7.46 -16.39 -4.43
N LEU A 30 8.65 -16.06 -3.93
CA LEU A 30 8.95 -15.91 -2.51
C LEU A 30 8.65 -14.51 -1.98
N LEU A 31 8.40 -13.54 -2.86
CA LEU A 31 8.23 -12.14 -2.48
C LEU A 31 6.91 -11.57 -2.99
N GLN A 32 6.25 -10.81 -2.14
CA GLN A 32 5.15 -9.92 -2.50
C GLN A 32 5.61 -8.48 -2.42
N ALA A 33 5.11 -7.63 -3.31
CA ALA A 33 5.36 -6.20 -3.27
C ALA A 33 4.04 -5.45 -3.15
N VAL A 34 4.08 -4.34 -2.40
CA VAL A 34 2.96 -3.43 -2.23
C VAL A 34 3.46 -2.01 -2.36
N ASP A 35 2.83 -1.23 -3.23
CA ASP A 35 2.98 0.22 -3.22
C ASP A 35 2.01 0.82 -2.21
N ILE A 36 2.51 1.68 -1.34
CA ILE A 36 1.74 2.49 -0.40
C ILE A 36 1.78 3.93 -0.91
N GLU A 37 0.63 4.46 -1.27
CA GLU A 37 0.47 5.80 -1.80
C GLU A 37 -0.33 6.67 -0.83
N VAL A 38 0.08 7.92 -0.68
CA VAL A 38 -0.56 8.90 0.19
C VAL A 38 -0.89 10.17 -0.63
N SER A 39 -2.11 10.66 -0.47
CA SER A 39 -2.64 11.85 -1.15
C SER A 39 -3.48 12.70 -0.19
N LEU A 40 -3.65 13.98 -0.54
CA LEU A 40 -4.69 14.84 0.04
C LEU A 40 -6.04 14.70 -0.69
N HIS A 41 -6.08 13.97 -1.81
CA HIS A 41 -7.28 13.75 -2.62
C HIS A 41 -7.76 12.30 -2.48
N GLU A 42 -9.05 12.13 -2.20
CA GLU A 42 -9.67 10.80 -2.02
C GLU A 42 -9.58 9.92 -3.27
N ASP A 43 -9.57 10.53 -4.45
CA ASP A 43 -9.43 9.84 -5.74
C ASP A 43 -7.98 9.51 -6.10
N PHE A 44 -7.00 9.95 -5.30
CA PHE A 44 -5.57 9.83 -5.55
C PHE A 44 -5.12 10.43 -6.90
N SER A 45 -5.82 11.47 -7.38
CA SER A 45 -5.46 12.21 -8.60
C SER A 45 -4.04 12.79 -8.57
N SER A 46 -3.56 13.15 -7.37
CA SER A 46 -2.18 13.59 -7.13
C SER A 46 -1.59 12.85 -5.93
N VAL A 47 -0.67 11.92 -6.18
CA VAL A 47 0.06 11.19 -5.14
C VAL A 47 1.20 12.07 -4.62
N ILE A 48 1.18 12.38 -3.33
CA ILE A 48 2.20 13.21 -2.67
C ILE A 48 3.41 12.36 -2.31
N GLN A 49 3.18 11.13 -1.82
CA GLN A 49 4.23 10.18 -1.50
C GLN A 49 3.84 8.78 -1.98
N SER A 50 4.82 8.07 -2.51
CA SER A 50 4.72 6.64 -2.82
C SER A 50 5.91 5.91 -2.20
N ARG A 51 5.67 4.72 -1.65
CA ARG A 51 6.71 3.84 -1.10
C ARG A 51 6.41 2.40 -1.51
N ARG A 52 7.46 1.62 -1.75
CA ARG A 52 7.36 0.18 -1.99
C ARG A 52 7.87 -0.60 -0.81
N ALA A 53 7.06 -1.55 -0.34
CA ALA A 53 7.46 -2.53 0.65
C ALA A 53 7.46 -3.93 0.04
N TRP A 54 8.41 -4.76 0.49
CA TRP A 54 8.53 -6.16 0.10
C TRP A 54 8.27 -7.06 1.31
N PHE A 55 7.50 -8.11 1.10
CA PHE A 55 7.11 -9.07 2.13
C PHE A 55 7.42 -10.50 1.68
N SER A 56 7.67 -11.39 2.62
CA SER A 56 7.75 -12.83 2.32
C SER A 56 6.36 -13.34 1.91
N ALA A 57 6.30 -14.01 0.76
CA ALA A 57 5.09 -14.71 0.31
C ALA A 57 4.87 -16.03 1.08
N VAL A 58 5.85 -16.49 1.85
CA VAL A 58 5.92 -17.84 2.44
C VAL A 58 5.37 -17.89 3.88
N GLY A 59 4.93 -16.76 4.45
CA GLY A 59 4.43 -16.68 5.82
C GLY A 59 2.90 -16.60 5.90
N GLY A 60 2.24 -17.73 6.18
CA GLY A 60 0.80 -17.77 6.42
C GLY A 60 0.24 -19.13 6.84
N GLN A 61 1.07 -20.02 7.37
CA GLN A 61 0.62 -21.14 8.19
C GLN A 61 1.21 -20.96 9.59
N GLN A 62 0.38 -20.43 10.48
CA GLN A 62 0.33 -20.82 11.88
C GLN A 62 -1.14 -21.11 12.17
#